data_AF-A0A7S8HV19-F1
#
_entry.id   AF-A0A7S8HV19-F1
#
_cell.length_a   1.000
_cell.length_b   1.000
_cell.length_c   1.000
_cell.angle_alpha   90.00
_cell.angle_beta   90.00
_cell.angle_gamma   90.00
#
_symmetry.space_group_name_H-M   'P 1'
#
loop_
_entity.id
_entity.type
_entity.pdbx_description
1 polymer ?
#
loop_
_entity_poly.entity_id
_entity_poly.type
_entity_poly.pdbx_seq_one_letter_code
_entity_poly.pdbx_strand_id
1 'polypeptide(L)'
;MSAITTASGTASRTNLGPLTTTFTYPASCTVVVQECDTCENGWQAQTCSDNSFNAQGVQDDAECWPPRRGSQSTGVALNGWGFYSPGIECPAGYTTKCVSTDDVDGGFTFQFPLAKSETAIGCCPTGFQCKYTSGVDNAQTCFSIATTGSFAAVQCSSGKSNDFGFLDIPNTVTETNSGSEEAVTVSRFTVYAPLFQLHFKSSDLPSTKTGSITIDSITTSSSGSSSSAEPTQASSSGGGLSTGAKAGIGVGAGLGFIALIGAALFFLRRRKRDVAAPTLTEEPKSELPAGQNQHAAELPADSTPQELPGDSAPRYK
;
A
#
# COMPACT_ATOMS: atom_id res chain seq x y z
N MET A 1 -12.50 28.51 19.33
CA MET A 1 -12.21 27.07 19.15
C MET A 1 -12.88 26.62 17.87
N SER A 2 -12.18 26.72 16.74
CA SER A 2 -12.68 26.21 15.47
C SER A 2 -12.39 24.72 15.40
N ALA A 3 -13.44 23.92 15.30
CA ALA A 3 -13.31 22.48 15.11
C ALA A 3 -12.64 22.23 13.76
N ILE A 4 -11.43 21.67 13.81
CA ILE A 4 -10.78 21.08 12.64
C ILE A 4 -11.50 19.76 12.38
N THR A 5 -12.45 19.77 11.45
CA THR A 5 -13.00 18.54 10.89
C THR A 5 -11.91 17.95 10.00
N THR A 6 -11.14 16.99 10.53
CA THR A 6 -10.22 16.17 9.75
C THR A 6 -11.04 15.22 8.87
N ALA A 7 -11.49 15.70 7.72
CA ALA A 7 -11.99 14.84 6.66
C ALA A 7 -10.77 14.11 6.07
N SER A 8 -10.66 12.82 6.39
CA SER A 8 -9.74 11.90 5.70
C SER A 8 -10.22 11.77 4.25
N GLY A 9 -9.77 12.69 3.39
CA GLY A 9 -10.29 12.84 2.04
C GLY A 9 -9.68 11.83 1.09
N THR A 10 -10.46 10.81 0.71
CA THR A 10 -10.15 10.00 -0.48
C THR A 10 -10.12 10.92 -1.70
N ALA A 11 -9.17 10.72 -2.62
CA ALA A 11 -9.05 11.59 -3.79
C ALA A 11 -10.33 11.55 -4.65
N SER A 12 -10.72 12.69 -5.24
CA SER A 12 -11.86 12.73 -6.17
C SER A 12 -11.58 11.90 -7.41
N ARG A 13 -12.63 11.27 -7.97
CA ARG A 13 -12.53 10.44 -9.18
C ARG A 13 -12.11 11.28 -10.38
N THR A 14 -10.88 11.07 -10.87
CA THR A 14 -10.34 11.71 -12.08
C THR A 14 -10.13 10.66 -13.16
N ASN A 15 -11.00 10.65 -14.18
CA ASN A 15 -10.88 9.70 -15.30
C ASN A 15 -9.96 10.26 -16.38
N LEU A 16 -8.85 9.56 -16.64
CA LEU A 16 -7.85 9.89 -17.64
C LEU A 16 -8.24 9.46 -19.05
N GLY A 17 -9.26 8.63 -19.22
CA GLY A 17 -9.71 8.09 -20.50
C GLY A 17 -9.54 6.56 -20.58
N PRO A 18 -9.83 5.97 -21.75
CA PRO A 18 -9.72 4.52 -21.93
C PRO A 18 -8.26 4.06 -22.02
N LEU A 19 -7.97 2.89 -21.46
CA LEU A 19 -6.73 2.13 -21.71
C LEU A 19 -7.08 0.68 -22.01
N THR A 20 -7.41 0.43 -23.26
CA THR A 20 -7.94 -0.87 -23.72
C THR A 20 -6.95 -1.67 -24.55
N THR A 21 -5.82 -1.05 -24.90
CA THR A 21 -4.72 -1.65 -25.68
C THR A 21 -3.40 -1.40 -24.97
N THR A 22 -2.44 -2.30 -25.16
CA THR A 22 -1.08 -2.15 -24.61
C THR A 22 -0.43 -0.87 -25.14
N PHE A 23 0.04 -0.02 -24.21
CA PHE A 23 0.86 1.14 -24.51
C PHE A 23 2.35 0.81 -24.31
N THR A 24 3.21 1.25 -25.22
CA THR A 24 4.67 1.03 -25.12
C THR A 24 5.35 2.36 -24.82
N TYR A 25 6.10 2.41 -23.73
CA TYR A 25 6.81 3.60 -23.30
C TYR A 25 8.13 3.79 -24.05
N PRO A 26 8.59 5.05 -24.18
CA PRO A 26 10.00 5.33 -24.44
C PRO A 26 10.93 4.65 -23.43
N ALA A 27 12.14 4.26 -23.87
CA ALA A 27 13.13 3.65 -22.98
C ALA A 27 13.61 4.59 -21.86
N SER A 28 13.48 5.90 -22.04
CA SER A 28 13.76 6.90 -21.00
C SER A 28 12.90 6.71 -19.75
N CYS A 29 11.70 6.13 -19.88
CA CYS A 29 10.78 5.95 -18.77
C CYS A 29 11.27 4.96 -17.70
N THR A 30 12.26 4.13 -18.02
CA THR A 30 12.90 3.23 -17.05
C THR A 30 14.13 3.84 -16.36
N VAL A 31 14.60 5.02 -16.81
CA VAL A 31 15.72 5.73 -16.18
C VAL A 31 15.27 6.26 -14.82
N VAL A 32 16.09 6.01 -13.81
CA VAL A 32 15.82 6.44 -12.44
C VAL A 32 16.33 7.86 -12.25
N VAL A 33 15.45 8.78 -11.88
CA VAL A 33 15.84 10.08 -11.35
C VAL A 33 16.14 9.91 -9.86
N GLN A 34 17.41 10.00 -9.48
CA GLN A 34 17.87 9.89 -8.10
C GLN A 34 17.51 11.15 -7.31
N GLU A 35 17.21 10.98 -6.03
CA GLU A 35 16.96 12.11 -5.14
C GLU A 35 18.25 12.92 -4.85
N CYS A 36 19.36 12.22 -4.61
CA CYS A 36 20.71 12.76 -4.46
C CYS A 36 21.75 11.62 -4.54
N ASP A 37 23.05 11.94 -4.67
CA ASP A 37 24.13 10.94 -4.80
C ASP A 37 24.21 9.95 -3.62
N THR A 38 23.92 10.39 -2.40
CA THR A 38 23.98 9.56 -1.19
C THR A 38 22.60 9.05 -0.74
N CYS A 39 21.55 9.41 -1.47
CA CYS A 39 20.18 9.03 -1.15
C CYS A 39 19.92 7.58 -1.55
N GLU A 40 19.11 6.87 -0.76
CA GLU A 40 18.77 5.47 -1.01
C GLU A 40 17.50 5.30 -1.85
N ASN A 41 17.07 6.32 -2.59
CA ASN A 41 15.86 6.24 -3.40
C ASN A 41 15.87 7.12 -4.66
N GLY A 42 14.97 6.79 -5.58
CA GLY A 42 14.70 7.56 -6.79
C GLY A 42 13.43 7.09 -7.50
N TRP A 43 13.14 7.71 -8.63
CA TRP A 43 11.87 7.56 -9.33
C TRP A 43 12.04 7.30 -10.82
N GLN A 44 11.34 6.31 -11.35
CA GLN A 44 11.17 6.09 -12.79
C GLN A 44 10.04 6.97 -13.36
N ALA A 45 10.00 7.10 -14.69
CA ALA A 45 8.98 7.84 -15.42
C ALA A 45 8.85 9.32 -15.01
N GLN A 46 9.98 9.94 -14.63
CA GLN A 46 10.06 11.33 -14.23
C GLN A 46 10.88 12.15 -15.22
N THR A 47 10.68 13.46 -15.20
CA THR A 47 11.44 14.44 -15.97
C THR A 47 11.89 15.60 -15.08
N CYS A 48 12.97 16.28 -15.48
CA CYS A 48 13.50 17.44 -14.79
C CYS A 48 12.75 18.70 -15.21
N SER A 49 12.54 19.61 -14.26
CA SER A 49 11.79 20.86 -14.44
C SER A 49 12.26 21.91 -13.43
N ASP A 50 12.10 23.20 -13.78
CA ASP A 50 12.41 24.32 -12.87
C ASP A 50 11.25 24.62 -11.91
N ASN A 51 10.57 23.58 -11.42
CA ASN A 51 9.43 23.75 -10.54
C ASN A 51 9.87 24.13 -9.11
N SER A 52 9.02 24.88 -8.40
CA SER A 52 9.28 25.29 -7.02
C SER A 52 8.66 24.36 -5.97
N PHE A 53 8.17 23.19 -6.38
CA PHE A 53 7.43 22.28 -5.50
C PHE A 53 8.34 21.29 -4.78
N ASN A 54 9.51 20.98 -5.33
CA ASN A 54 10.53 20.16 -4.69
C ASN A 54 11.93 20.67 -5.03
N ALA A 55 12.90 20.40 -4.15
CA ALA A 55 14.25 20.92 -4.26
C ALA A 55 15.01 20.37 -5.49
N GLN A 56 14.66 19.17 -5.92
CA GLN A 56 15.29 18.45 -7.02
C GLN A 56 14.76 18.91 -8.39
N GLY A 57 13.60 19.56 -8.45
CA GLY A 57 12.94 19.93 -9.70
C GLY A 57 12.34 18.75 -10.47
N VAL A 58 11.96 17.67 -9.79
CA VAL A 58 11.44 16.44 -10.42
C VAL A 58 9.92 16.50 -10.55
N GLN A 59 9.39 16.03 -11.67
CA GLN A 59 7.94 15.86 -11.88
C GLN A 59 7.65 14.67 -12.80
N ASP A 60 6.41 14.19 -12.79
CA ASP A 60 5.98 13.10 -13.68
C ASP A 60 6.21 13.46 -15.16
N ASP A 61 6.84 12.55 -15.91
CA ASP A 61 7.02 12.70 -17.35
C ASP A 61 5.75 12.32 -18.08
N ALA A 62 5.16 13.29 -18.76
CA ALA A 62 3.97 13.12 -19.56
C ALA A 62 4.08 12.03 -20.64
N GLU A 63 5.25 11.78 -21.19
CA GLU A 63 5.47 10.75 -22.22
C GLU A 63 5.51 9.34 -21.62
N CYS A 64 5.78 9.24 -20.32
CA CYS A 64 5.81 7.99 -19.56
C CYS A 64 4.46 7.60 -18.96
N TRP A 65 3.38 8.27 -19.38
CA TRP A 65 2.01 7.94 -19.02
C TRP A 65 1.22 7.56 -20.28
N PRO A 66 0.30 6.58 -20.18
CA PRO A 66 -0.56 6.23 -21.32
C PRO A 66 -1.35 7.42 -21.89
N PRO A 67 -1.91 7.27 -23.11
CA PRO A 67 -2.75 8.28 -23.73
C PRO A 67 -3.89 8.67 -22.79
N ARG A 68 -4.05 9.98 -22.57
CA ARG A 68 -4.96 10.52 -21.57
C ARG A 68 -5.64 11.80 -22.04
N ARG A 69 -6.74 12.13 -21.37
CA ARG A 69 -7.56 13.30 -21.66
C ARG A 69 -6.91 14.54 -21.06
N GLY A 70 -6.55 15.46 -21.95
CA GLY A 70 -5.97 16.75 -21.59
C GLY A 70 -4.55 16.64 -21.08
N SER A 71 -3.92 17.80 -20.90
CA SER A 71 -2.63 17.89 -20.23
C SER A 71 -2.83 17.70 -18.73
N GLN A 72 -2.05 16.80 -18.13
CA GLN A 72 -2.03 16.57 -16.69
C GLN A 72 -0.64 16.95 -16.17
N SER A 73 -0.59 17.63 -15.04
CA SER A 73 0.64 17.84 -14.29
C SER A 73 0.31 18.17 -12.85
N THR A 74 1.06 17.57 -11.94
CA THR A 74 1.03 17.81 -10.49
C THR A 74 2.22 18.63 -10.02
N GLY A 75 3.16 18.95 -10.92
CA GLY A 75 4.41 19.67 -10.60
C GLY A 75 5.39 18.92 -9.70
N VAL A 76 5.05 17.70 -9.27
CA VAL A 76 5.88 16.83 -8.44
C VAL A 76 5.78 15.39 -8.93
N ALA A 77 6.77 14.58 -8.56
CA ALA A 77 6.82 13.16 -8.90
C ALA A 77 5.72 12.35 -8.19
N LEU A 78 5.17 11.37 -8.91
CA LEU A 78 4.35 10.29 -8.37
C LEU A 78 3.13 10.70 -7.52
N ASN A 79 2.50 11.84 -7.80
CA ASN A 79 1.34 12.29 -7.03
C ASN A 79 0.00 11.69 -7.51
N GLY A 80 0.05 10.94 -8.62
CA GLY A 80 -1.11 10.30 -9.24
C GLY A 80 -1.99 11.31 -10.00
N TRP A 81 -2.31 11.00 -11.26
CA TRP A 81 -3.16 11.87 -12.09
C TRP A 81 -4.61 11.43 -12.18
N GLY A 82 -4.90 10.17 -11.86
CA GLY A 82 -6.24 9.60 -11.99
C GLY A 82 -6.20 8.10 -12.26
N PHE A 83 -7.31 7.62 -12.81
CA PHE A 83 -7.48 6.24 -13.26
C PHE A 83 -7.91 6.18 -14.73
N TYR A 84 -7.63 5.07 -15.39
CA TYR A 84 -8.10 4.78 -16.75
C TYR A 84 -9.39 3.98 -16.72
N SER A 85 -10.39 4.37 -17.51
CA SER A 85 -11.66 3.65 -17.61
C SER A 85 -12.33 3.82 -18.98
N PRO A 86 -12.73 2.72 -19.66
CA PRO A 86 -12.39 1.34 -19.31
C PRO A 86 -10.88 1.09 -19.42
N GLY A 87 -10.30 0.48 -18.40
CA GLY A 87 -8.91 0.08 -18.31
C GLY A 87 -8.82 -1.43 -18.20
N ILE A 88 -8.43 -2.12 -19.28
CA ILE A 88 -8.50 -3.60 -19.36
C ILE A 88 -7.18 -4.26 -19.76
N GLU A 89 -6.11 -3.49 -19.91
CA GLU A 89 -4.80 -3.98 -20.34
C GLU A 89 -3.69 -3.14 -19.69
N CYS A 90 -2.77 -3.78 -18.97
CA CYS A 90 -1.61 -3.06 -18.44
C CYS A 90 -0.67 -2.65 -19.60
N PRO A 91 0.07 -1.54 -19.43
CA PRO A 91 1.11 -1.15 -20.38
C PRO A 91 2.20 -2.22 -20.58
N ALA A 92 2.95 -2.13 -21.68
CA ALA A 92 4.06 -3.04 -21.94
C ALA A 92 5.13 -2.96 -20.83
N GLY A 93 5.58 -4.12 -20.36
CA GLY A 93 6.53 -4.22 -19.25
C GLY A 93 5.91 -4.10 -17.85
N TYR A 94 4.59 -3.88 -17.76
CA TYR A 94 3.85 -3.81 -16.51
C TYR A 94 3.00 -5.06 -16.29
N THR A 95 2.84 -5.47 -15.03
CA THR A 95 1.93 -6.55 -14.64
C THR A 95 0.93 -6.08 -13.59
N THR A 96 -0.20 -6.79 -13.50
CA THR A 96 -1.19 -6.55 -12.45
C THR A 96 -0.65 -7.02 -11.10
N LYS A 97 -0.44 -6.09 -10.17
CA LYS A 97 0.14 -6.36 -8.84
C LYS A 97 -0.83 -6.24 -7.68
N CYS A 98 -1.88 -5.43 -7.84
CA CYS A 98 -2.93 -5.28 -6.84
C CYS A 98 -4.29 -5.21 -7.52
N VAL A 99 -5.30 -5.68 -6.79
CA VAL A 99 -6.70 -5.76 -7.23
C VAL A 99 -7.59 -5.34 -6.08
N SER A 100 -8.68 -4.65 -6.39
CA SER A 100 -9.76 -4.40 -5.45
C SER A 100 -11.08 -4.36 -6.22
N THR A 101 -12.14 -4.82 -5.61
CA THR A 101 -13.49 -4.73 -6.17
C THR A 101 -14.37 -4.03 -5.15
N ASP A 102 -15.33 -3.22 -5.59
CA ASP A 102 -16.24 -2.47 -4.69
C ASP A 102 -16.88 -3.35 -3.59
N ASP A 103 -17.15 -4.63 -3.93
CA ASP A 103 -17.80 -5.58 -3.02
C ASP A 103 -16.83 -6.50 -2.23
N VAL A 104 -15.52 -6.46 -2.52
CA VAL A 104 -14.52 -7.36 -1.92
C VAL A 104 -13.20 -6.62 -1.69
N ASP A 105 -12.80 -6.52 -0.43
CA ASP A 105 -11.46 -6.05 -0.08
C ASP A 105 -10.40 -7.00 -0.64
N GLY A 106 -9.67 -6.53 -1.65
CA GLY A 106 -8.57 -7.26 -2.28
C GLY A 106 -7.22 -7.06 -1.57
N GLY A 107 -7.22 -6.42 -0.39
CA GLY A 107 -6.01 -6.17 0.42
C GLY A 107 -5.20 -4.96 -0.01
N PHE A 108 -5.69 -4.19 -0.99
CA PHE A 108 -5.09 -2.92 -1.42
C PHE A 108 -6.18 -1.87 -1.64
N THR A 109 -6.06 -0.75 -0.93
CA THR A 109 -6.90 0.43 -1.15
C THR A 109 -6.29 1.26 -2.25
N PHE A 110 -7.08 1.69 -3.23
CA PHE A 110 -6.60 2.56 -4.31
C PHE A 110 -6.75 4.04 -3.94
N GLN A 111 -5.89 4.90 -4.52
CA GLN A 111 -5.96 6.35 -4.31
C GLN A 111 -7.28 6.93 -4.85
N PHE A 112 -7.70 6.51 -6.05
CA PHE A 112 -8.96 6.95 -6.64
C PHE A 112 -10.05 5.91 -6.34
N PRO A 113 -11.16 6.29 -5.71
CA PRO A 113 -12.15 5.34 -5.22
C PRO A 113 -12.89 4.68 -6.38
N LEU A 114 -13.35 3.44 -6.16
CA LEU A 114 -14.16 2.67 -7.12
C LEU A 114 -15.62 3.14 -7.08
N ALA A 115 -16.34 2.94 -8.18
CA ALA A 115 -17.79 3.06 -8.23
C ALA A 115 -18.43 1.66 -8.16
N LYS A 116 -19.74 1.64 -7.95
CA LYS A 116 -20.49 0.38 -7.79
C LYS A 116 -20.23 -0.60 -8.93
N SER A 117 -19.89 -1.83 -8.55
CA SER A 117 -19.61 -2.96 -9.46
C SER A 117 -18.43 -2.71 -10.42
N GLU A 118 -17.50 -1.82 -10.06
CA GLU A 118 -16.20 -1.71 -10.72
C GLU A 118 -15.18 -2.62 -10.05
N THR A 119 -14.24 -3.10 -10.87
CA THR A 119 -12.98 -3.68 -10.41
C THR A 119 -11.85 -2.70 -10.74
N ALA A 120 -10.95 -2.50 -9.79
CA ALA A 120 -9.71 -1.76 -9.96
C ALA A 120 -8.53 -2.72 -9.96
N ILE A 121 -7.61 -2.52 -10.90
CA ILE A 121 -6.29 -3.16 -10.90
C ILE A 121 -5.21 -2.08 -10.85
N GLY A 122 -4.10 -2.38 -10.18
CA GLY A 122 -2.88 -1.59 -10.22
C GLY A 122 -1.83 -2.26 -11.09
N CYS A 123 -1.43 -1.57 -12.15
CA CYS A 123 -0.34 -1.98 -13.02
C CYS A 123 0.97 -1.37 -12.52
N CYS A 124 1.96 -2.22 -12.26
CA CYS A 124 3.32 -1.83 -11.88
C CYS A 124 4.34 -2.42 -12.84
N PRO A 125 5.53 -1.81 -13.00
CA PRO A 125 6.61 -2.43 -13.76
C PRO A 125 6.87 -3.85 -13.25
N THR A 126 7.28 -4.73 -14.14
CA THR A 126 7.59 -6.12 -13.77
C THR A 126 8.65 -6.15 -12.67
N GLY A 127 8.36 -6.87 -11.57
CA GLY A 127 9.23 -6.93 -10.38
C GLY A 127 8.99 -5.84 -9.32
N PHE A 128 8.04 -4.93 -9.54
CA PHE A 128 7.65 -3.92 -8.54
C PHE A 128 6.38 -4.35 -7.79
N GLN A 129 6.17 -3.81 -6.60
CA GLN A 129 5.01 -4.07 -5.75
C GLN A 129 4.16 -2.81 -5.59
N CYS A 130 2.84 -2.96 -5.42
CA CYS A 130 1.97 -1.82 -5.10
C CYS A 130 2.24 -1.31 -3.68
N LYS A 131 2.23 0.02 -3.50
CA LYS A 131 2.32 0.71 -2.21
C LYS A 131 1.31 1.85 -2.16
N TYR A 132 0.42 1.80 -1.18
CA TYR A 132 -0.43 2.92 -0.81
C TYR A 132 -1.08 2.67 0.55
N THR A 133 -0.94 3.64 1.43
CA THR A 133 -1.57 3.69 2.75
C THR A 133 -2.35 4.98 2.85
N SER A 134 -3.69 4.89 2.74
CA SER A 134 -4.57 6.06 2.78
C SER A 134 -4.37 6.88 4.05
N GLY A 135 -4.17 8.18 3.90
CA GLY A 135 -3.91 9.11 5.02
C GLY A 135 -2.46 9.14 5.51
N VAL A 136 -1.58 8.34 4.91
CA VAL A 136 -0.12 8.34 5.18
C VAL A 136 0.65 8.68 3.91
N ASP A 137 0.41 7.93 2.84
CA ASP A 137 1.03 8.19 1.55
C ASP A 137 0.26 9.29 0.81
N ASN A 138 0.98 10.21 0.15
CA ASN A 138 0.36 11.25 -0.67
C ASN A 138 -0.36 10.67 -1.89
N ALA A 139 0.15 9.57 -2.43
CA ALA A 139 -0.33 8.94 -3.64
C ALA A 139 0.07 7.47 -3.73
N GLN A 140 -0.63 6.73 -4.59
CA GLN A 140 -0.31 5.32 -4.84
C GLN A 140 0.89 5.19 -5.78
N THR A 141 1.80 4.29 -5.44
CA THR A 141 3.04 4.08 -6.19
C THR A 141 3.35 2.61 -6.34
N CYS A 142 4.24 2.31 -7.28
CA CYS A 142 4.92 1.04 -7.36
C CYS A 142 6.31 1.22 -6.75
N PHE A 143 6.83 0.18 -6.08
CA PHE A 143 8.20 0.22 -5.58
C PHE A 143 8.93 -1.12 -5.79
N SER A 144 10.25 -1.05 -5.92
CA SER A 144 11.16 -2.19 -5.85
C SER A 144 12.41 -1.80 -5.05
N ILE A 145 13.07 -2.77 -4.43
CA ILE A 145 14.26 -2.55 -3.62
C ILE A 145 15.40 -3.34 -4.24
N ALA A 146 16.42 -2.63 -4.73
CA ALA A 146 17.67 -3.21 -5.20
C ALA A 146 18.67 -3.29 -4.06
N THR A 147 19.28 -4.47 -3.86
CA THR A 147 20.43 -4.67 -2.95
C THR A 147 21.69 -5.07 -3.71
N THR A 148 21.54 -5.40 -5.00
CA THR A 148 22.63 -5.70 -5.93
C THR A 148 22.23 -5.24 -7.34
N GLY A 149 23.22 -5.05 -8.22
CA GLY A 149 23.00 -4.82 -9.65
C GLY A 149 23.29 -3.40 -10.09
N SER A 150 22.92 -3.08 -11.33
CA SER A 150 23.20 -1.80 -11.98
C SER A 150 21.97 -1.33 -12.74
N PHE A 151 21.64 -0.04 -12.66
CA PHE A 151 20.53 0.54 -13.43
C PHE A 151 20.85 1.96 -13.88
N ALA A 152 20.24 2.35 -15.00
CA ALA A 152 20.38 3.67 -15.59
C ALA A 152 19.79 4.73 -14.66
N ALA A 153 20.57 5.77 -14.38
CA ALA A 153 20.20 6.82 -13.44
C ALA A 153 20.71 8.21 -13.85
N VAL A 154 19.95 9.22 -13.46
CA VAL A 154 20.27 10.65 -13.61
C VAL A 154 19.86 11.40 -12.34
N GLN A 155 20.26 12.65 -12.23
CA GLN A 155 19.81 13.60 -11.21
C GLN A 155 19.32 14.87 -11.87
N CYS A 156 18.29 15.47 -11.29
CA CYS A 156 17.76 16.74 -11.76
C CYS A 156 18.41 17.91 -11.01
N SER A 157 18.72 18.98 -11.75
CA SER A 157 19.10 20.27 -11.21
C SER A 157 18.75 21.37 -12.19
N SER A 158 18.05 22.40 -11.72
CA SER A 158 17.70 23.58 -12.53
C SER A 158 17.10 23.20 -13.90
N GLY A 159 16.07 22.36 -13.87
CA GLY A 159 15.30 21.99 -15.06
C GLY A 159 16.00 21.06 -16.04
N LYS A 160 17.20 20.57 -15.70
CA LYS A 160 18.00 19.69 -16.55
C LYS A 160 18.44 18.46 -15.78
N SER A 161 18.68 17.38 -16.50
CA SER A 161 19.39 16.22 -15.96
C SER A 161 20.90 16.46 -16.04
N ASN A 162 21.65 15.83 -15.14
CA ASN A 162 23.08 15.59 -15.35
C ASN A 162 23.32 14.58 -16.50
N ASP A 163 24.59 14.24 -16.72
CA ASP A 163 24.96 13.22 -17.69
C ASP A 163 24.41 11.85 -17.27
N PHE A 164 23.94 11.11 -18.28
CA PHE A 164 23.44 9.75 -18.12
C PHE A 164 24.52 8.83 -17.56
N GLY A 165 24.19 8.11 -16.48
CA GLY A 165 25.09 7.16 -15.84
C GLY A 165 24.39 5.87 -15.43
N PHE A 166 25.18 4.93 -14.93
CA PHE A 166 24.68 3.73 -14.28
C PHE A 166 25.01 3.82 -12.79
N LEU A 167 24.01 3.56 -11.95
CA LEU A 167 24.20 3.41 -10.51
C LEU A 167 24.33 1.91 -10.20
N ASP A 168 25.49 1.53 -9.69
CA ASP A 168 25.72 0.19 -9.14
C ASP A 168 25.27 0.13 -7.67
N ILE A 169 24.73 -0.99 -7.22
CA ILE A 169 24.42 -1.26 -5.82
C ILE A 169 25.14 -2.56 -5.39
N PRO A 170 25.87 -2.56 -4.27
CA PRO A 170 26.20 -1.40 -3.44
C PRO A 170 27.20 -0.44 -4.13
N ASN A 171 27.17 0.85 -3.75
CA ASN A 171 28.14 1.85 -4.19
C ASN A 171 28.65 2.70 -3.02
N THR A 172 29.88 3.22 -3.12
CA THR A 172 30.48 4.10 -2.12
C THR A 172 30.73 5.47 -2.76
N VAL A 173 30.11 6.49 -2.20
CA VAL A 173 30.23 7.88 -2.62
C VAL A 173 31.04 8.65 -1.58
N THR A 174 31.98 9.48 -2.04
CA THR A 174 32.71 10.39 -1.15
C THR A 174 31.93 11.69 -1.02
N GLU A 175 31.40 11.95 0.17
CA GLU A 175 30.70 13.18 0.48
C GLU A 175 31.69 14.18 1.10
N THR A 176 31.71 15.41 0.59
CA THR A 176 32.56 16.48 1.14
C THR A 176 31.70 17.43 1.96
N ASN A 177 31.78 17.33 3.28
CA ASN A 177 31.09 18.22 4.20
C ASN A 177 32.09 19.13 4.89
N SER A 178 32.02 20.44 4.64
CA SER A 178 32.82 21.46 5.34
C SER A 178 34.33 21.17 5.44
N GLY A 179 34.92 20.54 4.41
CA GLY A 179 36.35 20.24 4.34
C GLY A 179 36.77 18.87 4.90
N SER A 180 35.84 18.04 5.37
CA SER A 180 36.07 16.62 5.62
C SER A 180 35.45 15.76 4.52
N GLU A 181 36.21 14.76 4.06
CA GLU A 181 35.74 13.72 3.14
C GLU A 181 35.28 12.52 3.95
N GLU A 182 34.00 12.17 3.83
CA GLU A 182 33.44 10.95 4.42
C GLU A 182 32.96 10.02 3.31
N ALA A 183 33.26 8.73 3.44
CA ALA A 183 32.79 7.71 2.51
C ALA A 183 31.44 7.18 2.97
N VAL A 184 30.39 7.44 2.20
CA VAL A 184 29.03 6.94 2.43
C VAL A 184 28.78 5.74 1.53
N THR A 185 28.31 4.63 2.09
CA THR A 185 28.00 3.42 1.32
C THR A 185 26.50 3.22 1.19
N VAL A 186 26.00 3.25 -0.04
CA VAL A 186 24.61 2.94 -0.39
C VAL A 186 24.52 1.45 -0.66
N SER A 187 23.96 0.70 0.30
CA SER A 187 23.86 -0.78 0.23
C SER A 187 22.52 -1.28 -0.30
N ARG A 188 21.52 -0.40 -0.35
CA ARG A 188 20.17 -0.66 -0.84
C ARG A 188 19.66 0.59 -1.53
N PHE A 189 18.79 0.40 -2.53
CA PHE A 189 18.18 1.50 -3.24
C PHE A 189 16.72 1.18 -3.56
N THR A 190 15.82 2.07 -3.17
CA THR A 190 14.38 1.93 -3.43
C THR A 190 14.02 2.71 -4.68
N VAL A 191 13.59 2.00 -5.71
CA VAL A 191 13.10 2.61 -6.95
C VAL A 191 11.58 2.68 -6.87
N TYR A 192 11.03 3.87 -7.03
CA TYR A 192 9.59 4.09 -7.16
C TYR A 192 9.20 4.29 -8.62
N ALA A 193 7.96 3.96 -8.96
CA ALA A 193 7.38 4.19 -10.29
C ALA A 193 5.88 4.53 -10.18
N PRO A 194 5.27 5.14 -11.22
CA PRO A 194 3.84 5.37 -11.24
C PRO A 194 3.07 4.05 -11.19
N LEU A 195 2.06 4.00 -10.32
CA LEU A 195 1.05 2.94 -10.35
C LEU A 195 -0.09 3.40 -11.25
N PHE A 196 -0.31 2.68 -12.35
CA PHE A 196 -1.44 2.95 -13.23
C PHE A 196 -2.65 2.19 -12.73
N GLN A 197 -3.65 2.93 -12.27
CA GLN A 197 -4.91 2.38 -11.81
C GLN A 197 -5.88 2.27 -12.99
N LEU A 198 -6.36 1.06 -13.24
CA LEU A 198 -7.29 0.75 -14.31
C LEU A 198 -8.61 0.27 -13.71
N HIS A 199 -9.71 0.87 -14.16
CA HIS A 199 -11.07 0.55 -13.75
C HIS A 199 -11.83 -0.06 -14.91
N PHE A 200 -12.55 -1.15 -14.64
CA PHE A 200 -13.43 -1.78 -15.61
C PHE A 200 -14.60 -2.47 -14.93
N LYS A 201 -15.65 -2.71 -15.71
CA LYS A 201 -16.78 -3.58 -15.37
C LYS A 201 -16.73 -4.83 -16.22
N SER A 202 -17.46 -5.87 -15.81
CA SER A 202 -17.56 -7.11 -16.60
C SER A 202 -18.06 -6.89 -18.03
N SER A 203 -18.88 -5.85 -18.27
CA SER A 203 -19.36 -5.46 -19.60
C SER A 203 -18.26 -4.91 -20.52
N ASP A 204 -17.15 -4.43 -19.96
CA ASP A 204 -16.07 -3.79 -20.70
C ASP A 204 -15.04 -4.83 -21.20
N LEU A 205 -15.09 -6.05 -20.67
CA LEU A 205 -14.20 -7.13 -21.06
C LEU A 205 -14.68 -7.76 -22.37
N PRO A 206 -13.81 -7.90 -23.39
CA PRO A 206 -14.17 -8.59 -24.61
C PRO A 206 -14.48 -10.07 -24.30
N SER A 207 -15.41 -10.68 -25.04
CA SER A 207 -15.88 -12.05 -24.79
C SER A 207 -14.78 -13.12 -24.82
N THR A 208 -13.60 -12.80 -25.37
CA THR A 208 -12.41 -13.67 -25.40
C THR A 208 -11.53 -13.55 -24.15
N LYS A 209 -11.68 -12.47 -23.34
CA LYS A 209 -10.94 -12.21 -22.10
C LYS A 209 -11.66 -12.70 -20.83
N THR A 210 -12.56 -13.68 -20.93
CA THR A 210 -13.19 -14.31 -19.74
C THR A 210 -12.19 -15.13 -18.90
N GLY A 211 -10.89 -15.13 -19.25
CA GLY A 211 -9.81 -15.69 -18.45
C GLY A 211 -9.45 -14.79 -17.25
N SER A 212 -9.20 -15.42 -16.10
CA SER A 212 -8.79 -14.78 -14.84
C SER A 212 -7.72 -13.71 -15.06
N ILE A 213 -7.92 -12.53 -14.49
CA ILE A 213 -6.82 -11.57 -14.27
C ILE A 213 -5.76 -12.32 -13.49
N THR A 214 -4.58 -12.47 -14.10
CA THR A 214 -3.48 -13.19 -13.47
C THR A 214 -2.76 -12.20 -12.59
N ILE A 215 -2.98 -12.33 -11.28
CA ILE A 215 -2.25 -11.57 -10.26
C ILE A 215 -0.93 -12.29 -10.05
N ASP A 216 0.18 -11.58 -10.16
CA ASP A 216 1.46 -12.13 -9.70
C ASP A 216 1.39 -12.35 -8.19
N SER A 217 1.51 -13.61 -7.76
CA SER A 217 1.48 -13.96 -6.35
C SER A 217 2.70 -13.40 -5.64
N ILE A 218 2.49 -12.80 -4.46
CA ILE A 218 3.52 -12.23 -3.61
C ILE A 218 4.44 -13.36 -3.14
N THR A 219 5.64 -13.43 -3.72
CA THR A 219 6.70 -14.33 -3.25
C THR A 219 7.76 -13.49 -2.55
N THR A 220 7.76 -13.57 -1.22
CA THR A 220 8.85 -13.06 -0.38
C THR A 220 10.11 -13.87 -0.72
N SER A 221 10.92 -13.35 -1.63
CA SER A 221 12.11 -14.05 -2.12
C SER A 221 13.28 -13.77 -1.19
N SER A 222 13.58 -14.71 -0.30
CA SER A 222 14.95 -14.96 0.15
C SER A 222 15.58 -15.93 -0.83
N SER A 223 16.69 -15.55 -1.46
CA SER A 223 17.37 -16.40 -2.46
C SER A 223 18.86 -16.45 -2.18
N GLY A 224 19.31 -17.65 -1.78
CA GLY A 224 20.69 -18.11 -1.88
C GLY A 224 20.95 -18.76 -3.25
N SER A 225 22.24 -18.89 -3.57
CA SER A 225 22.81 -18.96 -4.92
C SER A 225 22.76 -20.31 -5.66
N SER A 226 22.51 -20.22 -6.98
CA SER A 226 23.11 -20.89 -8.17
C SER A 226 23.38 -22.42 -8.25
N SER A 227 22.90 -23.05 -9.34
CA SER A 227 23.76 -23.59 -10.44
C SER A 227 22.99 -24.21 -11.64
N SER A 228 23.42 -23.80 -12.85
CA SER A 228 23.50 -24.43 -14.19
C SER A 228 22.30 -25.07 -14.97
N ALA A 229 22.38 -24.88 -16.30
CA ALA A 229 21.42 -25.09 -17.40
C ALA A 229 21.28 -26.53 -17.95
N GLU A 230 20.11 -26.96 -18.47
CA GLU A 230 19.63 -27.00 -19.89
C GLU A 230 18.20 -27.66 -19.93
N PRO A 231 17.44 -27.68 -21.06
CA PRO A 231 15.98 -27.58 -21.04
C PRO A 231 15.27 -28.92 -21.30
N THR A 232 14.14 -29.18 -20.63
CA THR A 232 13.14 -30.15 -21.12
C THR A 232 11.75 -29.84 -20.56
N GLN A 233 10.81 -29.74 -21.49
CA GLN A 233 9.35 -29.94 -21.45
C GLN A 233 8.57 -29.84 -20.13
N ALA A 234 7.53 -29.00 -20.21
CA ALA A 234 6.16 -29.23 -19.76
C ALA A 234 5.94 -30.07 -18.50
N SER A 235 5.54 -29.41 -17.41
CA SER A 235 4.21 -29.56 -16.79
C SER A 235 4.24 -29.12 -15.33
N SER A 236 3.28 -28.25 -14.98
CA SER A 236 2.42 -28.32 -13.78
C SER A 236 2.04 -26.90 -13.36
N SER A 237 0.99 -26.40 -14.00
CA SER A 237 0.19 -25.28 -13.52
C SER A 237 -0.24 -25.56 -12.08
N GLY A 238 0.16 -24.68 -11.16
CA GLY A 238 -0.39 -24.65 -9.80
C GLY A 238 -1.90 -24.42 -9.85
N GLY A 239 -2.67 -25.47 -9.61
CA GLY A 239 -4.13 -25.44 -9.67
C GLY A 239 -4.72 -24.66 -8.51
N GLY A 240 -5.01 -23.38 -8.71
CA GLY A 240 -5.95 -22.66 -7.87
C GLY A 240 -7.36 -23.25 -8.04
N LEU A 241 -8.06 -23.49 -6.93
CA LEU A 241 -9.41 -24.05 -6.95
C LEU A 241 -10.34 -23.14 -7.77
N SER A 242 -11.01 -23.75 -8.76
CA SER A 242 -12.00 -23.09 -9.63
C SER A 242 -13.00 -22.27 -8.82
N THR A 243 -13.48 -21.16 -9.38
CA THR A 243 -14.54 -20.33 -8.78
C THR A 243 -15.74 -21.18 -8.35
N GLY A 244 -16.06 -22.26 -9.08
CA GLY A 244 -17.09 -23.22 -8.70
C GLY A 244 -16.74 -24.06 -7.47
N ALA A 245 -15.46 -24.42 -7.29
CA ALA A 245 -14.98 -25.13 -6.10
C ALA A 245 -14.99 -24.20 -4.87
N LYS A 246 -14.62 -22.93 -5.03
CA LYS A 246 -14.71 -21.92 -3.96
C LYS A 246 -16.17 -21.66 -3.54
N ALA A 247 -17.09 -21.57 -4.50
CA ALA A 247 -18.52 -21.42 -4.23
C ALA A 247 -19.11 -22.66 -3.52
N GLY A 248 -18.71 -23.87 -3.91
CA GLY A 248 -19.15 -25.12 -3.27
C GLY A 248 -18.70 -25.26 -1.81
N ILE A 249 -17.47 -24.85 -1.49
CA ILE A 249 -16.94 -24.90 -0.11
C ILE A 249 -17.71 -23.93 0.80
N GLY A 250 -18.05 -22.73 0.33
CA GLY A 250 -18.81 -21.74 1.10
C GLY A 250 -20.21 -22.24 1.50
N VAL A 251 -20.93 -22.85 0.56
CA VAL A 251 -22.28 -23.37 0.83
C VAL A 251 -22.23 -24.64 1.70
N GLY A 252 -21.25 -25.52 1.45
CA GLY A 252 -21.08 -26.77 2.21
C GLY A 252 -20.70 -26.53 3.68
N ALA A 253 -19.80 -25.58 3.96
CA ALA A 253 -19.38 -25.26 5.32
C ALA A 253 -20.51 -24.63 6.15
N GLY A 254 -21.31 -23.75 5.54
CA GLY A 254 -22.46 -23.13 6.20
C GLY A 254 -23.52 -24.14 6.61
N LEU A 255 -23.91 -25.05 5.70
CA LEU A 255 -24.89 -26.09 6.01
C LEU A 255 -24.35 -27.13 7.00
N GLY A 256 -23.08 -27.50 6.88
CA GLY A 256 -22.42 -28.43 7.83
C GLY A 256 -22.39 -27.89 9.26
N PHE A 257 -22.06 -26.61 9.43
CA PHE A 257 -21.99 -25.97 10.75
C PHE A 257 -23.37 -25.88 11.41
N ILE A 258 -24.41 -25.50 10.66
CA ILE A 258 -25.80 -25.45 11.17
C ILE A 258 -26.28 -26.84 11.59
N ALA A 259 -25.97 -27.88 10.81
CA ALA A 259 -26.32 -29.26 11.15
C ALA A 259 -25.63 -29.74 12.44
N LEU A 260 -24.35 -29.40 12.64
CA LEU A 260 -23.60 -29.75 13.84
C LEU A 260 -24.13 -29.05 15.10
N ILE A 261 -24.47 -27.75 15.01
CA ILE A 261 -25.10 -27.03 16.12
C ILE A 261 -26.47 -27.64 16.44
N GLY A 262 -27.27 -27.97 15.42
CA GLY A 262 -28.57 -28.63 15.60
C GLY A 262 -28.44 -29.97 16.34
N ALA A 263 -27.48 -30.80 15.93
CA ALA A 263 -27.20 -32.08 16.59
C ALA A 263 -26.72 -31.91 18.04
N ALA A 264 -25.82 -30.94 18.30
CA ALA A 264 -25.32 -30.65 19.63
C ALA A 264 -26.45 -30.19 20.58
N LEU A 265 -27.29 -29.26 20.15
CA LEU A 265 -28.43 -28.78 20.94
C LEU A 265 -29.46 -29.88 21.19
N PHE A 266 -29.70 -30.77 20.21
CA PHE A 266 -30.58 -31.92 20.37
C PHE A 266 -30.06 -32.90 21.43
N PHE A 267 -28.77 -33.24 21.38
CA PHE A 267 -28.14 -34.13 22.37
C PHE A 267 -28.13 -33.53 23.78
N LEU A 268 -27.86 -32.22 23.91
CA LEU A 268 -27.89 -31.52 25.20
C LEU A 268 -29.31 -31.46 25.79
N ARG A 269 -30.34 -31.27 24.95
CA ARG A 269 -31.75 -31.32 25.40
C ARG A 269 -32.17 -32.72 25.80
N ARG A 270 -31.68 -33.75 25.12
CA ARG A 270 -31.98 -35.15 25.47
C ARG A 270 -31.35 -35.53 26.81
N ARG A 271 -30.14 -35.06 27.08
CA ARG A 271 -29.43 -35.29 28.35
C ARG A 271 -30.03 -34.54 29.54
N LYS A 272 -30.78 -33.46 29.32
CA LYS A 272 -31.49 -32.71 30.36
C LYS A 272 -32.88 -33.27 30.71
N ARG A 273 -33.35 -34.34 30.06
CA ARG A 273 -34.65 -34.96 30.36
C ARG A 273 -34.59 -36.07 31.41
N ASP A 274 -33.41 -36.40 31.94
CA ASP A 274 -33.22 -37.42 32.97
C ASP A 274 -32.89 -36.87 34.37
N VAL A 275 -33.13 -35.57 34.64
CA VAL A 275 -32.98 -35.02 36.00
C VAL A 275 -34.16 -34.14 36.40
N ALA A 276 -35.11 -34.74 37.11
CA ALA A 276 -36.04 -34.14 38.06
C ALA A 276 -36.25 -35.17 39.19
N ALA A 277 -36.29 -34.91 40.50
CA ALA A 277 -36.12 -33.75 41.41
C ALA A 277 -35.98 -34.36 42.86
N PRO A 278 -36.38 -33.70 43.97
CA PRO A 278 -35.64 -32.85 44.92
C PRO A 278 -35.44 -33.47 46.33
N THR A 279 -34.70 -32.82 47.26
CA THR A 279 -34.85 -33.06 48.73
C THR A 279 -34.47 -31.82 49.54
N LEU A 280 -35.40 -31.40 50.42
CA LEU A 280 -35.29 -30.40 51.50
C LEU A 280 -34.62 -31.02 52.74
N THR A 281 -33.89 -30.23 53.56
CA THR A 281 -33.92 -30.20 55.06
C THR A 281 -33.05 -29.04 55.61
N GLU A 282 -33.73 -28.08 56.23
CA GLU A 282 -33.51 -27.30 57.49
C GLU A 282 -32.11 -27.12 58.18
N GLU A 283 -31.67 -25.84 58.29
CA GLU A 283 -31.19 -24.96 59.42
C GLU A 283 -30.65 -25.55 60.77
N PRO A 284 -29.72 -24.85 61.52
CA PRO A 284 -30.01 -23.54 62.14
C PRO A 284 -28.88 -22.47 62.28
N LYS A 285 -29.27 -21.21 62.02
CA LYS A 285 -29.08 -19.90 62.70
C LYS A 285 -27.91 -19.63 63.68
N SER A 286 -27.20 -18.52 63.42
CA SER A 286 -26.78 -17.54 64.45
C SER A 286 -26.44 -16.14 63.88
N GLU A 287 -27.11 -15.15 64.49
CA GLU A 287 -26.69 -13.77 64.82
C GLU A 287 -26.35 -12.69 63.75
N LEU A 288 -27.07 -11.56 63.89
CA LEU A 288 -26.93 -10.20 63.31
C LEU A 288 -25.73 -9.41 63.95
N PRO A 289 -25.47 -8.10 63.69
CA PRO A 289 -26.03 -7.14 62.72
C PRO A 289 -24.97 -6.31 61.93
N ALA A 290 -25.50 -5.42 61.08
CA ALA A 290 -24.82 -4.36 60.32
C ALA A 290 -24.06 -3.31 61.14
N GLY A 291 -23.06 -2.66 60.53
CA GLY A 291 -22.44 -1.43 61.04
C GLY A 291 -21.19 -0.95 60.29
N GLN A 292 -21.34 0.08 59.46
CA GLN A 292 -20.48 1.25 59.21
C GLN A 292 -18.93 1.21 59.22
N ASN A 293 -18.41 2.07 58.31
CA ASN A 293 -17.11 2.78 58.29
C ASN A 293 -15.86 1.98 57.86
N GLN A 294 -14.79 2.51 57.28
CA GLN A 294 -14.37 3.78 56.64
C GLN A 294 -12.93 3.50 56.09
N HIS A 295 -12.41 4.42 55.29
CA HIS A 295 -10.99 4.82 55.13
C HIS A 295 -10.31 4.59 53.76
N ALA A 296 -10.06 5.71 53.08
CA ALA A 296 -8.80 6.05 52.39
C ALA A 296 -8.88 7.56 52.09
N ALA A 297 -8.29 8.43 52.91
CA ALA A 297 -6.89 8.87 52.95
C ALA A 297 -6.69 10.19 52.18
N GLU A 298 -6.74 11.29 52.94
CA GLU A 298 -6.28 12.64 52.58
C GLU A 298 -4.76 12.67 52.40
N LEU A 299 -4.25 13.39 51.39
CA LEU A 299 -2.91 14.02 51.41
C LEU A 299 -2.93 15.34 50.59
N PRO A 300 -2.14 16.35 51.00
CA PRO A 300 -2.41 17.76 50.75
C PRO A 300 -1.76 18.31 49.47
N ALA A 301 -2.37 19.40 48.96
CA ALA A 301 -1.87 20.21 47.88
C ALA A 301 -0.76 21.16 48.37
N ASP A 302 0.41 21.09 47.74
CA ASP A 302 1.38 22.18 47.73
C ASP A 302 2.18 22.16 46.41
N SER A 303 2.07 23.24 45.65
CA SER A 303 3.10 23.71 44.71
C SER A 303 2.69 25.09 44.20
N THR A 304 3.36 26.08 44.76
CA THR A 304 3.38 27.48 44.37
C THR A 304 3.89 27.65 42.92
N PRO A 305 3.31 28.59 42.14
CA PRO A 305 3.91 29.02 40.87
C PRO A 305 5.13 29.90 41.12
N GLN A 306 6.25 29.55 40.51
CA GLN A 306 7.49 30.33 40.51
C GLN A 306 7.48 31.30 39.32
N GLU A 307 7.27 32.59 39.60
CA GLU A 307 7.44 33.70 38.66
C GLU A 307 8.94 33.95 38.38
N LEU A 308 9.31 34.18 37.13
CA LEU A 308 10.63 34.71 36.73
C LEU A 308 10.44 35.89 35.76
N PRO A 309 11.18 37.01 35.93
CA PRO A 309 10.91 38.24 35.20
C PRO A 309 11.42 38.20 33.76
N GLY A 310 10.59 38.68 32.84
CA GLY A 310 11.01 39.07 31.51
C GLY A 310 11.57 40.49 31.51
N ASP A 311 12.79 40.67 31.00
CA ASP A 311 13.19 41.91 30.35
C ASP A 311 14.40 41.68 29.43
N SER A 312 14.22 41.94 28.14
CA SER A 312 15.25 42.48 27.24
C SER A 312 14.71 42.64 25.82
N ALA A 313 14.32 43.88 25.51
CA ALA A 313 14.11 44.36 24.14
C ALA A 313 15.46 44.55 23.39
N PRO A 314 15.47 44.51 22.04
CA PRO A 314 16.68 44.60 21.23
C PRO A 314 17.13 46.06 21.02
N ARG A 315 18.45 46.29 20.99
CA ARG A 315 19.03 47.52 20.42
C ARG A 315 19.54 47.26 19.01
N TYR A 316 18.93 47.97 18.06
CA TYR A 316 19.52 48.32 16.78
C TYR A 316 20.69 49.30 16.96
N LYS A 317 21.82 49.01 16.32
CA LYS A 317 22.61 49.94 15.51
C LYS A 317 23.53 49.15 14.59
#